data_AF-A0A171ARV3-F1
#
_entry.id   AF-A0A171ARV3-F1
#
_cell.length_a   1.000
_cell.length_b   1.000
_cell.length_c   1.000
_cell.angle_alpha   90.00
_cell.angle_beta   90.00
_cell.angle_gamma   90.00
#
_symmetry.space_group_name_H-M   'P 1'
#
loop_
_entity.id
_entity.type
_entity.pdbx_description
1 polymer ?
#
loop_
_entity_poly.entity_id
_entity_poly.type
_entity_poly.pdbx_seq_one_letter_code
_entity_poly.pdbx_strand_id
1 'polypeptide(L)'
;MGRVAGELMHVAFPKGIYHKEFITPIIPGGYAAVGAAAFSGAVTHTISVSVIVFEMTGQITHIIPIMIAVLIANAIASLLQPSLYDSIILIKKLPYLPDLLPSSSGIYSVYVEDFMVRDVKFIWNNMSYHELKAVLKENRNLRSFPLVDNPANMILLGSIQRLELIKIIEKHIGRERRLQVVAQWQKEAQERAKEESEKRRKEEKLRRP
;
A
#
# COMPACT_ATOMS: atom_id res chain seq x y z
N MET A 1 15.71 -33.51 14.93
CA MET A 1 15.30 -33.68 16.34
C MET A 1 14.07 -34.56 16.52
N GLY A 2 12.93 -34.29 15.87
CA GLY A 2 11.71 -35.10 16.02
C GLY A 2 11.90 -36.59 15.77
N ARG A 3 12.61 -36.97 14.70
CA ARG A 3 12.91 -38.38 14.41
C ARG A 3 13.74 -39.04 15.51
N VAL A 4 14.78 -38.35 16.00
CA VAL A 4 15.65 -38.85 17.07
C VAL A 4 14.85 -39.14 18.33
N ALA A 5 13.93 -38.24 18.71
CA ALA A 5 13.02 -38.46 19.83
C ALA A 5 12.09 -39.66 19.60
N GLY A 6 11.58 -39.84 18.36
CA GLY A 6 10.77 -41.00 17.99
C GLY A 6 11.52 -42.33 18.07
N GLU A 7 12.76 -42.38 17.58
CA GLU A 7 13.62 -43.57 17.67
C GLU A 7 13.97 -43.88 19.14
N LEU A 8 14.26 -42.86 19.96
CA LEU A 8 14.51 -43.04 21.38
C LEU A 8 13.27 -43.56 22.13
N MET A 9 12.08 -43.07 21.77
CA MET A 9 10.83 -43.57 22.32
C MET A 9 10.57 -45.03 21.91
N HIS A 10 10.89 -45.38 20.66
CA HIS A 10 10.80 -46.77 20.17
C HIS A 10 11.76 -47.71 20.92
N VAL A 11 12.99 -47.27 21.21
CA VAL A 11 13.97 -48.03 22.01
C VAL A 11 13.53 -48.17 23.47
N ALA A 12 12.97 -47.11 24.07
CA ALA A 12 12.52 -47.13 25.46
C ALA A 12 11.26 -48.02 25.67
N PHE A 13 10.37 -48.06 24.69
CA PHE A 13 9.14 -48.85 24.72
C PHE A 13 9.07 -49.78 23.50
N PRO A 14 9.89 -50.83 23.45
CA PRO A 14 10.00 -51.71 22.28
C PRO A 14 8.71 -52.50 22.01
N LYS A 15 7.90 -52.73 23.05
CA LYS A 15 6.59 -53.36 22.91
C LYS A 15 5.52 -52.38 22.40
N GLY A 16 5.75 -51.06 22.40
CA GLY A 16 4.74 -50.06 22.08
C GLY A 16 4.01 -49.52 23.31
N ILE A 17 3.01 -48.67 23.08
CA ILE A 17 2.23 -48.04 24.15
C ILE A 17 0.96 -48.85 24.39
N TYR A 18 0.74 -49.22 25.66
CA TYR A 18 -0.47 -49.92 26.10
C TYR A 18 -1.64 -48.93 26.18
N HIS A 19 -2.64 -49.10 25.33
CA HIS A 19 -3.91 -48.37 25.46
C HIS A 19 -5.06 -49.35 25.64
N LYS A 20 -5.53 -49.45 26.89
CA LYS A 20 -6.62 -50.32 27.35
C LYS A 20 -6.39 -51.81 27.03
N GLU A 21 -6.64 -52.24 25.78
CA GLU A 21 -6.52 -53.63 25.31
C GLU A 21 -5.66 -53.79 24.04
N PHE A 22 -5.19 -52.70 23.42
CA PHE A 22 -4.37 -52.74 22.22
C PHE A 22 -2.98 -52.18 22.48
N ILE A 23 -1.98 -52.86 21.93
CA ILE A 23 -0.59 -52.43 21.93
C ILE A 23 -0.34 -51.72 20.60
N THR A 24 -0.12 -50.41 20.64
CA THR A 24 0.18 -49.62 19.43
C THR A 24 1.70 -49.43 19.30
N PRO A 25 2.31 -49.88 18.18
CA PRO A 25 3.73 -49.66 17.97
C PRO A 25 4.01 -48.17 17.76
N ILE A 26 5.13 -47.69 18.31
CA ILE A 26 5.58 -46.32 18.13
C ILE A 26 6.16 -46.18 16.72
N ILE A 27 5.61 -45.25 15.94
CA ILE A 27 6.07 -44.95 14.57
C ILE A 27 6.91 -43.66 14.62
N PRO A 28 8.25 -43.73 14.47
CA PRO A 28 9.13 -42.55 14.55
C PRO A 28 8.84 -41.47 13.49
N GLY A 29 8.19 -41.85 12.38
CA GLY A 29 7.78 -40.93 11.31
C GLY A 29 6.83 -39.82 11.77
N GLY A 30 5.87 -40.14 12.64
CA GLY A 30 4.95 -39.13 13.20
C GLY A 30 5.68 -38.10 14.06
N TYR A 31 6.62 -38.56 14.89
CA TYR A 31 7.48 -37.69 15.71
C TYR A 31 8.40 -36.82 14.85
N ALA A 32 8.88 -37.33 13.72
CA ALA A 32 9.67 -36.55 12.78
C ALA A 32 8.87 -35.37 12.20
N ALA A 33 7.63 -35.62 11.77
CA ALA A 33 6.75 -34.58 11.24
C ALA A 33 6.38 -33.53 12.31
N VAL A 34 6.02 -33.96 13.52
CA VAL A 34 5.72 -33.06 14.66
C VAL A 34 6.92 -32.18 14.98
N GLY A 35 8.12 -32.77 15.09
CA GLY A 35 9.33 -32.01 15.40
C GLY A 35 9.74 -31.03 14.30
N ALA A 36 9.54 -31.39 13.03
CA ALA A 36 9.79 -30.49 11.90
C ALA A 36 8.81 -29.31 11.89
N ALA A 37 7.51 -29.57 12.11
CA ALA A 37 6.49 -28.53 12.21
C ALA A 37 6.75 -27.60 13.39
N ALA A 38 6.99 -28.16 14.58
CA ALA A 38 7.20 -27.39 15.81
C ALA A 38 8.44 -26.50 15.74
N PHE A 39 9.56 -27.01 15.22
CA PHE A 39 10.77 -26.21 15.06
C PHE A 39 10.56 -25.07 14.06
N SER A 40 10.02 -25.39 12.87
CA SER A 40 9.78 -24.37 11.85
C SER A 40 8.81 -23.31 12.32
N GLY A 41 7.68 -23.69 12.95
CA GLY A 41 6.71 -22.76 13.51
C GLY A 41 7.25 -21.91 14.66
N ALA A 42 8.18 -22.45 15.45
CA ALA A 42 8.89 -21.70 16.50
C ALA A 42 9.88 -20.67 15.93
N VAL A 43 10.58 -20.98 14.84
CA VAL A 43 11.52 -20.02 14.22
C VAL A 43 10.78 -18.91 13.49
N THR A 44 9.66 -19.22 12.86
CA THR A 44 8.87 -18.26 12.07
C THR A 44 7.79 -17.53 12.87
N HIS A 45 7.53 -17.95 14.11
CA HIS A 45 6.38 -17.52 14.91
C HIS A 45 5.02 -17.70 14.23
N THR A 46 4.82 -18.81 13.51
CA THR A 46 3.56 -19.06 12.77
C THR A 46 2.96 -20.44 13.07
N ILE A 47 1.65 -20.45 13.28
CA ILE A 47 0.88 -21.68 13.54
C ILE A 47 0.51 -22.40 12.22
N SER A 48 0.50 -21.68 11.09
CA SER A 48 0.15 -22.19 9.76
C SER A 48 1.06 -23.32 9.28
N VAL A 49 2.30 -23.41 9.78
CA VAL A 49 3.21 -24.52 9.48
C VAL A 49 2.61 -25.88 9.87
N SER A 50 1.85 -25.93 10.97
CA SER A 50 1.12 -27.13 11.38
C SER A 50 0.13 -27.59 10.32
N VAL A 51 -0.58 -26.63 9.71
CA VAL A 51 -1.59 -26.88 8.68
C VAL A 51 -0.92 -27.35 7.39
N ILE A 52 0.18 -26.71 6.98
CA ILE A 52 0.97 -27.13 5.81
C ILE A 52 1.47 -28.57 5.97
N VAL A 53 2.04 -28.92 7.12
CA VAL A 53 2.53 -30.28 7.38
C VAL A 53 1.38 -31.29 7.43
N PHE A 54 0.22 -30.90 7.95
CA PHE A 54 -0.99 -31.70 7.90
C PHE A 54 -1.45 -31.94 6.44
N GLU A 55 -1.56 -30.89 5.63
CA GLU A 55 -1.95 -31.01 4.22
C GLU A 55 -0.98 -31.91 3.44
N MET A 56 0.32 -31.77 3.69
CA MET A 56 1.35 -32.59 3.05
C MET A 56 1.29 -34.08 3.44
N THR A 57 0.84 -34.39 4.66
CA THR A 57 0.74 -35.79 5.15
C THR A 57 -0.57 -36.46 4.77
N GLY A 58 -1.62 -35.69 4.45
CA GLY A 58 -2.90 -36.22 3.96
C GLY A 58 -3.69 -37.06 4.98
N GLN A 59 -3.32 -37.01 6.26
CA GLN A 59 -3.95 -37.79 7.34
C GLN A 59 -4.34 -36.89 8.52
N ILE A 60 -5.64 -36.84 8.84
CA ILE A 60 -6.21 -35.93 9.87
C ILE A 60 -5.92 -36.44 11.30
N THR A 61 -5.61 -37.73 11.47
CA THR A 61 -5.49 -38.39 12.77
C THR A 61 -4.42 -37.78 13.69
N HIS A 62 -3.40 -37.11 13.13
CA HIS A 62 -2.29 -36.54 13.89
C HIS A 62 -2.32 -35.00 13.97
N ILE A 63 -3.41 -34.34 13.53
CA ILE A 63 -3.47 -32.87 13.46
C ILE A 63 -3.42 -32.20 14.84
N ILE A 64 -4.14 -32.75 15.82
CA ILE A 64 -4.24 -32.16 17.16
C ILE A 64 -2.87 -32.17 17.87
N PRO A 65 -2.13 -33.30 17.94
CA PRO A 65 -0.79 -33.31 18.55
C PRO A 65 0.21 -32.38 17.87
N ILE A 66 0.20 -32.30 16.53
CA ILE A 66 1.08 -31.40 15.77
C ILE A 66 0.79 -29.94 16.15
N MET A 67 -0.49 -29.56 16.16
CA MET A 67 -0.90 -28.18 16.46
C MET A 67 -0.53 -27.77 17.89
N ILE A 68 -0.74 -28.66 18.88
CA ILE A 68 -0.35 -28.41 20.27
C ILE A 68 1.17 -28.22 20.38
N ALA A 69 1.95 -29.10 19.75
CA ALA A 69 3.42 -29.00 19.77
C ALA A 69 3.91 -27.69 19.15
N VAL A 70 3.33 -27.26 18.03
CA VAL A 70 3.67 -26.00 17.37
C VAL A 70 3.27 -24.79 18.21
N LEU A 71 2.09 -24.81 18.84
CA LEU A 71 1.64 -23.73 19.73
C LEU A 71 2.58 -23.56 20.93
N ILE A 72 2.96 -24.65 21.58
CA ILE A 72 3.89 -24.61 22.72
C ILE A 72 5.26 -24.11 22.28
N ALA A 73 5.79 -24.63 21.16
CA ALA A 73 7.09 -24.23 20.66
C ALA A 73 7.11 -22.74 20.25
N ASN A 74 6.04 -22.25 19.61
CA ASN A 74 5.88 -20.84 19.27
C ASN A 74 5.78 -19.96 20.53
N ALA A 75 5.00 -20.36 21.53
CA ALA A 75 4.86 -19.60 22.77
C ALA A 75 6.21 -19.45 23.50
N ILE A 76 6.98 -20.53 23.58
CA ILE A 76 8.32 -20.51 24.20
C ILE A 76 9.27 -19.63 23.37
N ALA A 77 9.28 -19.78 22.05
CA ALA A 77 10.15 -18.98 21.17
C ALA A 77 9.82 -17.49 21.28
N SER A 78 8.55 -17.12 21.24
CA SER A 78 8.06 -15.74 21.36
C SER A 78 8.44 -15.07 22.67
N LEU A 79 8.57 -15.83 23.75
CA LEU A 79 9.02 -15.31 25.04
C LEU A 79 10.53 -15.09 25.11
N LEU A 80 11.32 -15.84 24.34
CA LEU A 80 12.76 -15.85 24.43
C LEU A 80 13.44 -14.98 23.38
N GLN A 81 12.95 -14.97 22.15
CA GLN A 81 13.59 -14.35 21.00
C GLN A 81 12.55 -13.79 20.01
N PRO A 82 12.90 -12.75 19.23
CA PRO A 82 12.10 -12.33 18.09
C PRO A 82 12.09 -13.40 16.99
N SER A 83 11.10 -13.33 16.09
CA SER A 83 11.07 -14.26 14.94
C SER A 83 12.31 -14.08 14.06
N LEU A 84 12.64 -15.09 13.26
CA LEU A 84 13.73 -14.99 12.29
C LEU A 84 13.57 -13.78 11.36
N TYR A 85 12.35 -13.49 10.93
CA TYR A 85 12.06 -12.38 10.02
C TYR A 85 12.23 -11.02 10.69
N ASP A 86 11.73 -10.87 11.92
CA ASP A 86 11.91 -9.66 12.71
C ASP A 86 13.39 -9.40 13.00
N SER A 87 14.14 -10.47 13.28
CA SER A 87 15.60 -10.41 13.46
C SER A 87 16.29 -9.87 12.21
N ILE A 88 15.92 -10.37 11.01
CA ILE A 88 16.49 -9.89 9.75
C ILE A 88 16.13 -8.42 9.49
N ILE A 89 14.88 -8.02 9.75
CA ILE A 89 14.43 -6.63 9.61
C ILE A 89 15.25 -5.69 10.51
N LEU A 90 15.46 -6.10 11.77
CA LEU A 90 16.23 -5.34 12.76
C LEU A 90 17.71 -5.23 12.37
N ILE A 91 18.33 -6.34 11.96
CA ILE A 91 19.74 -6.37 11.52
C ILE A 91 19.94 -5.48 10.28
N LYS A 92 19.00 -5.53 9.32
CA LYS A 92 19.06 -4.72 8.11
C LYS A 92 18.62 -3.27 8.29
N LYS A 93 18.12 -2.89 9.48
CA LYS A 93 17.59 -1.55 9.78
C LYS A 93 16.56 -1.07 8.74
N LEU A 94 15.67 -1.96 8.32
CA LEU A 94 14.62 -1.59 7.37
C LEU A 94 13.56 -0.73 8.08
N PRO A 95 12.97 0.28 7.42
CA PRO A 95 11.90 1.08 7.99
C PRO A 95 10.61 0.24 8.06
N TYR A 96 10.41 -0.42 9.20
CA TYR A 96 9.21 -1.19 9.53
C TYR A 96 8.62 -0.68 10.83
N LEU A 97 7.32 -0.42 10.84
CA LEU A 97 6.59 -0.02 12.04
C LEU A 97 5.94 -1.26 12.65
N PRO A 98 6.44 -1.77 13.79
CA PRO A 98 5.83 -2.92 14.46
C PRO A 98 4.45 -2.59 15.03
N ASP A 99 3.54 -3.56 14.97
CA ASP A 99 2.13 -3.39 15.38
C ASP A 99 1.96 -3.19 16.90
N LEU A 100 2.84 -3.81 17.70
CA LEU A 100 2.82 -3.76 19.16
C LEU A 100 4.25 -3.67 19.67
N LEU A 101 4.60 -2.51 20.21
CA LEU A 101 5.88 -2.32 20.89
C LEU A 101 5.71 -2.56 22.39
N PRO A 102 6.78 -2.97 23.10
CA PRO A 102 6.78 -2.95 24.55
C PRO A 102 6.36 -1.56 25.04
N SER A 103 5.48 -1.50 26.03
CA SER A 103 4.96 -0.25 26.62
C SER A 103 6.05 0.67 27.18
N SER A 104 7.29 0.17 27.32
CA SER A 104 8.49 0.90 27.72
C SER A 104 9.25 1.56 26.57
N SER A 105 8.81 1.41 25.33
CA SER A 105 9.48 2.01 24.18
C SER A 105 9.21 3.52 24.09
N GLY A 106 10.27 4.32 23.93
CA GLY A 106 10.19 5.78 23.71
C GLY A 106 9.49 6.20 22.40
N ILE A 107 8.94 5.24 21.66
CA ILE A 107 8.10 5.50 20.48
C ILE A 107 6.74 6.06 20.90
N TYR A 108 6.23 5.70 22.09
CA TYR A 108 4.97 6.24 22.61
C TYR A 108 5.05 7.72 23.02
N SER A 109 6.26 8.29 23.13
CA SER A 109 6.47 9.72 23.39
C SER A 109 6.68 10.56 22.13
N VAL A 110 6.57 9.98 20.93
CA VAL A 110 6.67 10.72 19.67
C VAL A 110 5.28 11.15 19.23
N TYR A 111 5.07 12.45 19.07
CA TYR A 111 3.82 13.02 18.58
C TYR A 111 3.91 13.32 17.08
N VAL A 112 2.77 13.37 16.40
CA VAL A 112 2.72 13.67 14.95
C VAL A 112 3.37 15.02 14.63
N GLU A 113 3.28 15.97 15.56
CA GLU A 113 3.88 17.29 15.42
C GLU A 113 5.42 17.30 15.31
N ASP A 114 6.08 16.24 15.79
CA ASP A 114 7.54 16.09 15.78
C ASP A 114 8.08 15.75 14.38
N PHE A 115 7.27 15.06 13.56
CA PHE A 115 7.70 14.57 12.24
C PHE A 115 6.83 15.03 11.07
N MET A 116 5.73 15.75 11.32
CA MET A 116 4.89 16.27 10.24
C MET A 116 5.64 17.33 9.42
N VAL A 117 5.52 17.24 8.09
CA VAL A 117 6.01 18.28 7.17
C VAL A 117 5.04 19.46 7.21
N ARG A 118 5.49 20.61 7.71
CA ARG A 118 4.65 21.81 7.87
C ARG A 118 4.56 22.65 6.59
N ASP A 119 5.57 22.59 5.73
CA ASP A 119 5.56 23.27 4.42
C ASP A 119 4.82 22.43 3.37
N VAL A 120 3.49 22.53 3.38
CA VAL A 120 2.62 21.82 2.44
C VAL A 120 2.28 22.73 1.27
N LYS A 121 2.51 22.26 0.04
CA LYS A 121 2.08 22.98 -1.18
C LYS A 121 0.62 22.69 -1.46
N PHE A 122 -0.19 23.73 -1.59
CA PHE A 122 -1.64 23.65 -1.74
C PHE A 122 -2.14 24.42 -2.97
N ILE A 123 -3.40 24.17 -3.33
CA ILE A 123 -4.13 24.88 -4.38
C ILE A 123 -5.49 25.35 -3.82
N TRP A 124 -6.04 26.44 -4.34
CA TRP A 124 -7.38 26.94 -3.97
C TRP A 124 -8.18 27.30 -5.22
N ASN A 125 -9.50 27.46 -5.08
CA ASN A 125 -10.41 27.63 -6.22
C ASN A 125 -10.12 28.90 -7.05
N ASN A 126 -9.73 29.99 -6.39
CA ASN A 126 -9.45 31.29 -7.02
C ASN A 126 -7.97 31.47 -7.42
N MET A 127 -7.19 30.39 -7.53
CA MET A 127 -5.78 30.47 -7.94
C MET A 127 -5.68 30.79 -9.43
N SER A 128 -4.78 31.69 -9.82
CA SER A 128 -4.60 31.99 -11.24
C SER A 128 -4.00 30.79 -11.97
N TYR A 129 -4.35 30.61 -13.25
CA TYR A 129 -3.77 29.54 -14.06
C TYR A 129 -2.24 29.64 -14.21
N HIS A 130 -1.69 30.86 -14.12
CA HIS A 130 -0.25 31.09 -14.14
C HIS A 130 0.41 30.50 -12.89
N GLU A 131 -0.11 30.84 -11.71
CA GLU A 131 0.38 30.31 -10.42
C GLU A 131 0.20 28.80 -10.35
N LEU A 132 -0.97 28.28 -10.73
CA LEU A 132 -1.21 26.84 -10.77
C LEU A 132 -0.18 26.12 -11.65
N LYS A 133 0.12 26.68 -12.83
CA LYS A 133 1.16 26.14 -13.73
C LYS A 133 2.56 26.22 -13.12
N ALA A 134 2.87 27.28 -12.37
CA ALA A 134 4.14 27.42 -11.65
C ALA A 134 4.26 26.36 -10.56
N VAL A 135 3.25 26.22 -9.71
CA VAL A 135 3.20 25.19 -8.65
C VAL A 135 3.35 23.79 -9.21
N LEU A 136 2.67 23.46 -10.31
CA LEU A 136 2.79 22.17 -10.99
C LEU A 136 4.18 21.93 -11.61
N LYS A 137 4.89 22.99 -12.02
CA LYS A 137 6.23 22.88 -12.63
C LYS A 137 7.33 22.74 -11.58
N GLU A 138 7.20 23.45 -10.47
CA GLU A 138 8.13 23.42 -9.34
C GLU A 138 8.03 22.10 -8.58
N ASN A 139 6.82 21.55 -8.42
CA ASN A 139 6.56 20.37 -7.60
C ASN A 139 6.30 19.11 -8.44
N ARG A 140 7.31 18.65 -9.18
CA ARG A 140 7.17 17.51 -10.11
C ARG A 140 6.94 16.16 -9.43
N ASN A 141 7.42 16.02 -8.19
CA ASN A 141 7.38 14.75 -7.44
C ASN A 141 6.03 14.51 -6.75
N LEU A 142 5.18 15.55 -6.62
CA LEU A 142 3.89 15.43 -5.97
C LEU A 142 2.85 14.81 -6.92
N ARG A 143 2.21 13.72 -6.45
CA ARG A 143 1.16 13.02 -7.21
C ARG A 143 -0.21 13.68 -7.08
N SER A 144 -0.46 14.34 -5.95
CA SER A 144 -1.70 15.05 -5.65
C SER A 144 -1.39 16.34 -4.89
N PHE A 145 -2.30 17.30 -5.01
CA PHE A 145 -2.25 18.55 -4.28
C PHE A 145 -3.49 18.64 -3.38
N PRO A 146 -3.34 19.04 -2.12
CA PRO A 146 -4.46 19.39 -1.25
C PRO A 146 -5.17 20.64 -1.79
N LEU A 147 -6.49 20.55 -1.90
CA LEU A 147 -7.37 21.67 -2.21
C LEU A 147 -7.76 22.33 -0.88
N VAL A 148 -7.42 23.59 -0.72
CA VAL A 148 -7.82 24.42 0.43
C VAL A 148 -8.87 25.44 0.00
N ASP A 149 -9.66 25.92 0.97
CA ASP A 149 -10.66 26.95 0.75
C ASP A 149 -10.01 28.29 0.35
N ASN A 150 -9.14 28.80 1.22
CA ASN A 150 -8.46 30.08 1.04
C ASN A 150 -7.06 30.03 1.68
N PRO A 151 -6.02 30.62 1.07
CA PRO A 151 -4.68 30.75 1.68
C PRO A 151 -4.67 31.38 3.07
N ALA A 152 -5.67 32.20 3.43
CA ALA A 152 -5.77 32.78 4.78
C ALA A 152 -6.28 31.78 5.83
N ASN A 153 -7.30 30.99 5.50
CA ASN A 153 -7.97 30.08 6.44
C ASN A 153 -7.34 28.68 6.47
N MET A 154 -6.67 28.26 5.39
CA MET A 154 -5.95 26.97 5.28
C MET A 154 -6.79 25.73 5.64
N ILE A 155 -8.11 25.81 5.44
CA ILE A 155 -9.02 24.68 5.65
C ILE A 155 -8.94 23.73 4.45
N LEU A 156 -8.64 22.46 4.71
CA LEU A 156 -8.58 21.41 3.69
C LEU A 156 -9.99 21.01 3.23
N LEU A 157 -10.27 21.15 1.95
CA LEU A 157 -11.52 20.73 1.31
C LEU A 157 -11.40 19.36 0.65
N GLY A 158 -10.20 18.98 0.21
CA GLY A 158 -9.96 17.68 -0.42
C GLY A 158 -8.59 17.58 -1.06
N SER A 159 -8.46 16.66 -2.02
CA SER A 159 -7.23 16.49 -2.79
C SER A 159 -7.53 16.30 -4.27
N ILE A 160 -6.71 16.91 -5.13
CA ILE A 160 -6.83 16.76 -6.58
C ILE A 160 -5.56 16.12 -7.12
N GLN A 161 -5.73 15.13 -7.99
CA GLN A 161 -4.60 14.48 -8.65
C GLN A 161 -3.92 15.45 -9.63
N ARG A 162 -2.58 15.39 -9.65
CA ARG A 162 -1.76 16.20 -10.54
C ARG A 162 -2.11 15.98 -12.02
N LEU A 163 -2.36 14.73 -12.40
CA LEU A 163 -2.67 14.37 -13.80
C LEU A 163 -3.96 15.04 -14.28
N GLU A 164 -4.99 15.07 -13.44
CA GLU A 164 -6.26 15.72 -13.77
C GLU A 164 -6.10 17.24 -13.91
N LEU A 165 -5.31 17.87 -13.04
CA LEU A 165 -4.99 19.30 -13.17
C LEU A 165 -4.28 19.62 -14.50
N ILE A 166 -3.29 18.82 -14.91
CA ILE A 166 -2.62 19.02 -16.20
C ILE A 166 -3.61 18.89 -17.35
N LYS A 167 -4.41 17.80 -17.38
CA LYS A 167 -5.40 17.56 -18.43
C LYS A 167 -6.37 18.71 -18.57
N ILE A 168 -6.88 19.23 -17.45
CA ILE A 168 -7.83 20.34 -17.44
C ILE A 168 -7.17 21.65 -17.92
N ILE A 169 -5.94 21.94 -17.46
CA ILE A 169 -5.19 23.12 -17.91
C ILE A 169 -4.86 23.05 -19.40
N GLU A 170 -4.46 21.89 -19.91
CA GLU A 170 -4.19 21.68 -21.34
C GLU A 170 -5.48 21.81 -22.16
N LYS A 171 -6.60 21.31 -21.66
CA LYS A 171 -7.90 21.49 -22.33
C LYS A 171 -8.34 22.95 -22.41
N HIS A 172 -8.08 23.77 -21.37
CA HIS A 172 -8.52 25.16 -21.32
C HIS A 172 -7.53 26.17 -21.93
N ILE A 173 -6.23 25.94 -21.78
CA ILE A 173 -5.15 26.91 -22.10
C ILE A 173 -4.06 26.27 -22.98
N GLY A 174 -4.25 25.02 -23.39
CA GLY A 174 -3.34 24.33 -24.29
C GLY A 174 -3.22 24.98 -25.66
N ARG A 175 -2.27 24.47 -26.44
CA ARG A 175 -2.01 24.96 -27.80
C ARG A 175 -3.25 24.82 -28.69
N GLU A 176 -3.95 23.69 -28.61
CA GLU A 176 -5.15 23.43 -29.40
C GLU A 176 -6.24 24.47 -29.13
N ARG A 177 -6.53 24.76 -27.85
CA ARG A 177 -7.55 25.74 -27.50
C ARG A 177 -7.18 27.14 -27.99
N ARG A 178 -5.90 27.52 -27.88
CA ARG A 178 -5.41 28.81 -28.41
C ARG A 178 -5.56 28.91 -29.93
N LEU A 179 -5.25 27.83 -30.66
CA LEU A 179 -5.43 27.79 -32.12
C LEU A 179 -6.91 27.90 -32.51
N GLN A 180 -7.82 27.24 -31.78
CA GLN A 180 -9.27 27.35 -32.01
C GLN A 180 -9.77 28.78 -31.81
N VAL A 181 -9.33 29.47 -30.75
CA VAL A 181 -9.73 30.87 -30.47
C VAL A 181 -9.22 31.80 -31.57
N VAL A 182 -7.97 31.65 -32.02
CA VAL A 182 -7.42 32.44 -33.13
C VAL A 182 -8.19 32.19 -34.43
N ALA A 183 -8.52 30.93 -34.74
CA ALA A 183 -9.32 30.59 -35.93
C ALA A 183 -10.73 31.21 -35.88
N GLN A 184 -11.37 31.23 -34.71
CA GLN A 184 -12.66 31.90 -34.52
C GLN A 184 -12.56 33.41 -34.77
N TRP A 185 -11.55 34.09 -34.18
CA TRP A 185 -11.33 35.52 -34.42
C TRP A 185 -11.05 35.84 -35.89
N GLN A 186 -10.30 34.98 -36.60
CA GLN A 186 -10.07 35.15 -38.04
C GLN A 186 -11.36 35.03 -38.84
N LYS A 187 -12.22 34.06 -38.51
CA LYS A 187 -13.52 33.87 -39.17
C LYS A 187 -14.44 35.06 -38.92
N GLU A 188 -14.55 35.53 -37.68
CA GLU A 188 -15.34 36.71 -37.34
C GLU A 188 -14.82 37.99 -38.01
N ALA A 189 -13.50 38.16 -38.10
CA ALA A 189 -12.90 39.30 -38.81
C ALA A 189 -13.22 39.24 -40.31
N GLN A 190 -13.21 38.06 -40.91
CA GLN A 190 -13.60 37.86 -42.32
C GLN A 190 -15.10 38.13 -42.54
N GLU A 191 -15.96 37.69 -41.63
CA GLU A 191 -17.41 37.96 -41.69
C GLU A 191 -17.70 39.46 -41.54
N ARG A 192 -17.10 40.13 -40.55
CA ARG A 192 -17.22 41.59 -40.39
C ARG A 192 -16.71 42.36 -41.61
N ALA A 193 -15.57 41.97 -42.19
CA ALA A 193 -15.06 42.60 -43.39
C ALA A 193 -15.97 42.40 -44.61
N LYS A 194 -16.59 41.21 -44.74
CA LYS A 194 -17.60 40.94 -45.78
C LYS A 194 -18.84 41.81 -45.58
N GLU A 195 -19.37 41.88 -44.36
CA GLU A 195 -20.53 42.72 -44.03
C GLU A 195 -20.26 44.21 -44.31
N GLU A 196 -19.08 44.72 -43.94
CA GLU A 196 -18.68 46.09 -44.25
C GLU A 196 -18.58 46.32 -45.77
N SER A 197 -18.01 45.37 -46.51
CA SER A 197 -17.92 45.45 -47.98
C SER A 197 -19.30 45.43 -48.64
N GLU A 198 -20.24 44.64 -48.12
CA GLU A 198 -21.62 44.59 -48.61
C GLU A 198 -22.39 45.86 -48.26
N LYS A 199 -22.21 46.41 -47.06
CA LYS A 199 -22.79 47.71 -46.67
C LYS A 199 -22.29 48.82 -47.60
N ARG A 200 -20.97 48.92 -47.81
CA ARG A 200 -20.38 49.88 -48.76
C ARG A 200 -20.94 49.70 -50.17
N ARG A 201 -21.06 48.46 -50.66
CA ARG A 201 -21.62 48.16 -51.99
C ARG A 201 -23.12 48.50 -52.10
N LYS A 202 -23.90 48.36 -51.02
CA LYS A 202 -25.31 48.78 -50.96
C LYS A 202 -25.44 50.31 -50.93
N GLU A 203 -24.61 51.00 -50.15
CA GLU A 203 -24.54 52.47 -50.12
C GLU A 203 -24.16 53.06 -51.49
N GLU A 204 -23.17 52.47 -52.17
CA GLU A 204 -22.79 52.88 -53.53
C GLU A 204 -23.90 52.67 -54.55
N LYS A 205 -24.70 51.60 -54.41
CA LYS A 205 -25.87 51.35 -55.28
C LYS A 205 -27.01 52.32 -55.01
N LEU A 206 -27.24 52.72 -53.75
CA LEU A 206 -28.28 53.68 -53.37
C LEU A 206 -27.94 55.12 -53.79
N ARG A 207 -26.65 55.43 -53.97
CA ARG A 207 -26.16 56.76 -54.40
C ARG A 207 -26.17 56.98 -55.92
N ARG A 208 -26.53 55.98 -56.73
CA ARG A 208 -26.68 56.15 -58.19
C ARG A 208 -28.15 56.51 -58.51
N PRO A 209 -28.42 57.63 -59.20
CA PRO A 209 -29.77 58.05 -59.61
C PRO A 209 -30.37 57.14 -60.68
#